data_AF-A0A851T6S5-F1
#
_entry.id   AF-A0A851T6S5-F1
#
_cell.length_a   1.000
_cell.length_b   1.000
_cell.length_c   1.000
_cell.angle_alpha   90.00
_cell.angle_beta   90.00
_cell.angle_gamma   90.00
#
_symmetry.space_group_name_H-M   'P 1'
#
loop_
_entity.id
_entity.type
_entity.pdbx_description
1 polymer ?
#
loop_
_entity_poly.entity_id
_entity_poly.type
_entity_poly.pdbx_seq_one_letter_code
_entity_poly.pdbx_strand_id
1 'polypeptide(L)' 'VAFPYFVDLRRPEVLLNNTVSFYLATEPGVTVGVWHTVPGRRAAEARGKDGAWYEAALGDAHPVIIYLHGNGGTR' A
#
# COMPACT_ATOMS: atom_id res chain seq x y z
N VAL A 1 15.36 -5.64 -14.53
CA VAL A 1 14.71 -5.61 -13.21
C VAL A 1 14.23 -7.01 -12.89
N ALA A 2 14.70 -7.61 -11.78
CA ALA A 2 14.21 -8.93 -11.37
C ALA A 2 12.82 -8.76 -10.76
N PHE A 3 11.81 -9.34 -11.40
CA PHE A 3 10.47 -9.44 -10.81
C PHE A 3 10.50 -10.61 -9.82
N PRO A 4 10.09 -10.43 -8.57
CA PRO A 4 10.09 -11.53 -7.64
C PRO A 4 8.97 -12.50 -8.03
N TYR A 5 9.37 -13.68 -8.48
CA TYR A 5 8.47 -14.81 -8.67
C TYR A 5 8.09 -15.39 -7.31
N PHE A 6 6.87 -15.93 -7.18
CA PHE A 6 6.38 -16.63 -5.98
C PHE A 6 6.24 -15.78 -4.71
N VAL A 7 6.00 -14.48 -4.84
CA VAL A 7 5.76 -13.58 -3.70
C VAL A 7 4.26 -13.42 -3.42
N ASP A 8 3.89 -13.49 -2.15
CA ASP A 8 2.55 -13.14 -1.69
C ASP A 8 2.36 -11.62 -1.67
N LEU A 9 1.80 -11.07 -2.75
CA LEU A 9 1.54 -9.64 -2.90
C LEU A 9 0.45 -9.10 -1.94
N ARG A 10 -0.22 -9.96 -1.17
CA ARG A 10 -1.15 -9.51 -0.12
C ARG A 10 -0.42 -9.01 1.12
N ARG A 11 0.87 -9.32 1.24
CA ARG A 11 1.74 -8.99 2.37
C ARG A 11 2.88 -8.05 1.95
N PRO A 12 2.59 -6.81 1.50
CA PRO A 12 3.62 -5.90 1.02
C PRO A 12 4.69 -5.57 2.05
N GLU A 13 4.40 -5.70 3.35
CA GLU A 13 5.33 -5.42 4.44
C GLU A 13 6.59 -6.31 4.42
N VAL A 14 6.57 -7.44 3.70
CA VAL A 14 7.76 -8.29 3.51
C VAL A 14 8.65 -7.84 2.36
N LEU A 15 8.17 -6.90 1.54
CA LEU A 15 8.85 -6.40 0.32
C LEU A 15 9.24 -4.93 0.44
N LEU A 16 8.38 -4.13 1.08
CA LEU A 16 8.51 -2.68 1.19
C LEU A 16 8.27 -2.24 2.62
N ASN A 17 9.18 -1.39 3.12
CA ASN A 17 9.07 -0.82 4.45
C ASN A 17 7.89 0.15 4.53
N ASN A 18 7.19 0.14 5.66
CA ASN A 18 6.09 1.06 5.95
C ASN A 18 4.93 0.96 4.95
N THR A 19 4.71 -0.24 4.40
CA THR A 19 3.66 -0.50 3.41
C THR A 19 2.67 -1.53 3.95
N VAL A 20 1.38 -1.25 3.81
CA VAL A 20 0.28 -2.17 4.15
C VAL A 20 -0.69 -2.32 2.98
N SER A 21 -1.45 -3.41 2.98
CA SER A 21 -2.56 -3.62 2.04
C SER A 21 -3.85 -3.02 2.58
N PHE A 22 -4.54 -2.24 1.75
CA PHE A 22 -5.94 -1.87 1.91
C PHE A 22 -6.79 -2.49 0.80
N TYR A 23 -8.08 -2.66 1.09
CA TYR A 23 -9.05 -3.23 0.16
C TYR A 23 -10.25 -2.30 0.08
N LEU A 24 -10.45 -1.71 -1.09
CA LEU A 24 -11.49 -0.73 -1.35
C LEU A 24 -12.60 -1.40 -2.16
N ALA A 25 -13.84 -1.32 -1.65
CA ALA A 25 -15.01 -1.65 -2.45
C ALA A 25 -15.20 -0.57 -3.53
N THR A 26 -15.47 -0.99 -4.77
CA THR A 26 -15.69 -0.07 -5.88
C THR A 26 -17.08 -0.28 -6.48
N GLU A 27 -17.17 -0.88 -7.67
CA GLU A 27 -18.43 -1.26 -8.31
C GLU A 27 -18.99 -2.56 -7.69
N PRO A 28 -20.29 -2.86 -7.88
CA PRO A 28 -20.89 -4.07 -7.33
C PRO A 28 -20.11 -5.35 -7.69
N GLY A 29 -19.65 -6.07 -6.67
CA GLY A 29 -18.87 -7.30 -6.83
C GLY A 29 -17.37 -7.09 -7.10
N VAL A 30 -16.87 -5.86 -7.07
CA VAL A 30 -15.46 -5.53 -7.32
C VAL A 30 -14.80 -4.95 -6.07
N THR A 31 -13.65 -5.53 -5.71
CA THR A 31 -12.77 -5.03 -4.64
C THR A 31 -11.38 -4.81 -5.21
N VAL A 32 -10.81 -3.62 -5.00
CA VAL A 32 -9.46 -3.27 -5.44
C VAL A 32 -8.51 -3.34 -4.24
N GLY A 33 -7.41 -4.08 -4.38
CA GLY A 33 -6.29 -4.07 -3.43
C GLY A 33 -5.35 -2.89 -3.73
N VAL A 34 -5.04 -2.10 -2.71
CA VAL A 34 -4.12 -0.95 -2.80
C VAL A 34 -3.02 -1.12 -1.77
N TRP A 35 -1.77 -0.87 -2.16
CA TRP A 35 -0.67 -0.75 -1.21
C TRP A 35 -0.55 0.69 -0.75
N HIS A 36 -0.71 0.93 0.55
CA HIS A 36 -0.50 2.23 1.16
C HIS A 36 0.88 2.27 1.82
N THR A 37 1.74 3.19 1.37
CA THR A 37 3.08 3.39 1.94
C THR A 37 3.19 4.76 2.59
N VAL A 38 3.58 4.79 3.87
CA VAL A 38 3.85 6.05 4.56
C VAL A 38 5.28 6.52 4.25
N PRO A 39 5.54 7.83 4.07
CA PRO A 39 6.88 8.33 3.75
C PRO A 39 7.94 7.87 4.74
N GLY A 40 9.15 7.54 4.25
CA GLY A 40 10.23 6.98 5.06
C GLY A 40 10.63 7.82 6.28
N ARG A 41 10.40 9.15 6.25
CA ARG A 41 10.61 10.04 7.41
C ARG A 41 9.77 9.66 8.63
N ARG A 42 8.63 8.97 8.44
CA ARG A 42 7.72 8.50 9.48
C ARG A 42 7.87 7.00 9.77
N ALA A 43 8.92 6.35 9.26
CA ALA A 43 9.13 4.91 9.46
C ALA A 43 9.18 4.51 10.94
N ALA A 44 9.76 5.37 11.78
CA ALA A 44 9.79 5.17 13.22
C ALA A 44 8.38 5.16 13.84
N GLU A 45 7.48 6.04 13.38
CA GLU A 45 6.09 6.09 13.85
C GLU A 45 5.29 4.87 13.39
N ALA A 46 5.52 4.43 12.15
CA ALA A 46 4.80 3.35 11.50
C ALA A 46 5.15 1.95 12.04
N ARG A 47 6.28 1.82 12.75
CA ARG A 47 6.77 0.54 13.27
C ARG A 47 5.78 -0.07 14.27
N GLY A 48 5.28 -1.27 13.95
CA GLY A 48 4.35 -2.01 14.80
C GLY A 48 2.92 -1.44 14.83
N LYS A 49 2.60 -0.52 13.93
CA LYS A 49 1.25 0.04 13.78
C LYS A 49 0.36 -0.88 12.96
N ASP A 50 -0.93 -0.80 13.24
CA ASP A 50 -1.99 -1.57 12.58
C ASP A 50 -2.63 -0.78 11.43
N GLY A 51 -3.52 -1.45 10.69
CA GLY A 51 -4.19 -0.85 9.54
C GLY A 51 -4.94 0.45 9.86
N ALA A 52 -5.57 0.55 11.03
CA ALA A 52 -6.30 1.74 11.44
C ALA A 52 -5.39 2.98 11.57
N TRP A 53 -4.17 2.80 12.09
CA TRP A 53 -3.18 3.89 12.12
C TRP A 53 -2.74 4.32 10.72
N TYR A 54 -2.50 3.36 9.82
CA TYR A 54 -2.16 3.66 8.43
C TYR A 54 -3.32 4.37 7.71
N GLU A 55 -4.56 4.01 7.99
CA GLU A 55 -5.74 4.65 7.39
C GLU A 55 -5.88 6.09 7.90
N ALA A 56 -5.73 6.30 9.22
CA ALA A 56 -5.75 7.63 9.81
C ALA A 56 -4.64 8.55 9.25
N ALA A 57 -3.49 7.99 8.87
CA ALA A 57 -2.41 8.76 8.26
C ALA A 57 -2.76 9.36 6.88
N LEU A 58 -3.77 8.83 6.17
CA LEU A 58 -4.27 9.42 4.91
C LEU A 58 -5.03 10.74 5.14
N GLY A 59 -5.55 10.96 6.34
CA GLY A 59 -6.32 12.16 6.69
C GLY A 59 -5.47 13.34 7.18
N ASP A 60 -4.14 13.21 7.15
CA ASP A 60 -3.26 14.32 7.52
C ASP A 60 -3.19 15.40 6.41
N ALA A 61 -2.57 16.55 6.71
CA ALA A 61 -2.52 17.68 5.78
C ALA A 61 -1.48 17.51 4.65
N HIS A 62 -0.84 16.34 4.52
CA HIS A 62 0.19 16.10 3.50
C HIS A 62 -0.42 15.58 2.19
N PRO A 63 0.21 15.87 1.05
CA PRO A 63 -0.26 15.37 -0.25
C PRO A 63 -0.15 13.84 -0.33
N VAL A 64 -1.14 13.23 -0.98
CA VAL A 64 -1.15 11.81 -1.36
C VAL A 64 -0.73 11.67 -2.82
N ILE A 65 0.20 10.76 -3.09
CA ILE A 65 0.60 10.38 -4.46
C ILE A 65 -0.05 9.05 -4.79
N ILE A 66 -0.84 9.02 -5.86
CA ILE A 66 -1.45 7.80 -6.39
C ILE A 66 -0.66 7.36 -7.63
N TYR A 67 -0.12 6.16 -7.58
CA TYR A 67 0.53 5.51 -8.72
C TYR A 67 -0.33 4.37 -9.24
N LEU A 68 -0.67 4.41 -10.53
CA LEU A 68 -1.46 3.41 -11.23
C LEU A 68 -0.65 2.88 -12.41
N HIS A 69 -0.66 1.57 -12.58
CA HIS A 69 0.09 0.95 -13.66
C HIS A 69 -0.69 0.88 -14.96
N GLY A 70 0.03 0.76 -16.08
CA GLY A 70 -0.56 0.51 -17.39
C GLY A 70 -0.88 -0.97 -17.62
N ASN A 71 -1.73 -1.26 -18.61
CA ASN A 71 -2.27 -2.59 -18.90
C ASN A 71 -1.22 -3.70 -19.19
N GLY A 72 0.01 -3.34 -19.56
CA GLY A 72 1.10 -4.29 -19.82
C GLY A 72 2.00 -4.60 -18.62
N GLY A 73 1.78 -3.92 -17.49
CA GLY A 73 2.50 -4.17 -16.24
C GLY A 73 1.65 -5.01 -15.29
N THR A 74 2.30 -5.84 -14.48
CA THR A 74 1.74 -6.31 -13.20
C THR A 74 2.23 -5.46 -12.03
N ARG A 75 2.72 -4.25 -12.34
CA ARG A 75 3.20 -3.22 -11.42
C ARG A 75 3.12 -1.85 -12.02
#